data_AF-A0AAW4PLG5-F1
#
_entry.id   AF-A0AAW4PLG5-F1
#
_cell.length_a   1.000
_cell.length_b   1.000
_cell.length_c   1.000
_cell.angle_alpha   90.00
_cell.angle_beta   90.00
_cell.angle_gamma   90.00
#
_symmetry.space_group_name_H-M   'P 1'
#
loop_
_entity.id
_entity.type
_entity.pdbx_description
1 polymer ?
#
loop_
_entity_poly.entity_id
_entity_poly.type
_entity_poly.pdbx_seq_one_letter_code
_entity_poly.pdbx_strand_id
1 'polypeptide(L)' 'MGKKTETCGRCSMTTVVDVSDGDGSSAFGSERIEVSDDEARAVSPGAWLSGVKRRLDDVATRLTYGR' A
#
# COMPACT_ATOMS: atom_id res chain seq x y z
N MET A 1 -7.38 33.20 -25.29
CA MET A 1 -7.93 32.58 -24.07
C MET A 1 -7.24 31.26 -23.81
N GLY A 2 -6.22 31.24 -22.94
CA GLY A 2 -5.54 30.01 -22.54
C GLY A 2 -6.38 29.25 -21.50
N LYS A 3 -6.56 27.93 -21.70
CA LYS A 3 -7.31 27.09 -20.77
C LYS A 3 -6.53 26.98 -19.45
N LYS A 4 -7.20 27.19 -18.33
CA LYS A 4 -6.64 26.99 -16.99
C LYS A 4 -6.53 25.48 -16.77
N THR A 5 -5.38 24.91 -17.06
CA THR A 5 -5.07 23.53 -16.71
C THR A 5 -4.71 23.53 -15.23
N GLU A 6 -5.61 23.06 -14.39
CA GLU A 6 -5.31 22.81 -12.98
C GLU A 6 -4.83 21.35 -12.86
N THR A 7 -3.66 21.18 -12.25
CA THR A 7 -3.07 19.86 -12.00
C THR A 7 -3.94 19.10 -11.01
N CYS A 8 -4.40 17.91 -11.39
CA CYS A 8 -5.12 16.98 -10.53
C CYS A 8 -4.13 16.37 -9.52
N GLY A 9 -4.06 16.91 -8.31
CA GLY A 9 -3.14 16.47 -7.23
C GLY A 9 -3.43 15.08 -6.64
N ARG A 10 -4.28 14.26 -7.29
CA ARG A 10 -4.80 12.99 -6.77
C ARG A 10 -3.81 11.82 -6.86
N CYS A 11 -2.63 12.04 -7.47
CA CYS A 11 -1.56 11.04 -7.60
C CYS A 11 -0.23 11.45 -6.95
N SER A 12 -0.13 12.63 -6.30
CA SER A 12 1.06 12.97 -5.51
C SER A 12 0.95 12.32 -4.13
N MET A 13 1.45 11.10 -4.00
CA MET A 13 1.74 10.53 -2.70
C MET A 13 2.98 11.24 -2.15
N THR A 14 2.79 12.23 -1.29
CA THR A 14 3.89 12.88 -0.56
C THR A 14 4.16 12.09 0.72
N THR A 15 5.23 11.32 0.75
CA THR A 15 5.77 10.78 2.01
C THR A 15 6.77 11.79 2.57
N VAL A 16 6.43 12.39 3.71
CA VAL A 16 7.35 13.24 4.47
C VAL A 16 8.11 12.33 5.41
N VAL A 17 9.43 12.20 5.24
CA VAL A 17 10.30 11.50 6.19
C VAL A 17 11.10 12.57 6.93
N ASP A 18 10.54 13.06 8.03
CA ASP A 18 11.13 14.07 8.91
C ASP A 18 12.08 13.45 9.96
N VAL A 19 12.84 12.43 9.57
CA VAL A 19 13.78 11.70 10.44
C VAL A 19 15.04 11.40 9.66
N SER A 20 15.87 12.42 9.44
CA SER A 20 17.26 12.24 9.00
C SER A 20 18.15 13.46 9.29
N ASP A 21 17.58 14.63 9.57
CA ASP A 21 18.34 15.85 9.87
C ASP A 21 18.37 16.11 11.39
N GLY A 22 19.13 15.29 12.10
CA GLY A 22 19.31 15.39 13.55
C GLY A 22 20.30 14.35 14.01
N ASP A 23 21.56 14.77 14.14
CA ASP A 23 22.69 14.06 14.75
C ASP A 23 22.65 12.52 14.73
N GLY A 24 23.23 11.94 13.68
CA GLY A 24 24.10 10.76 13.83
C GLY A 24 23.47 9.42 14.24
N SER A 25 22.15 9.22 14.12
CA SER A 25 21.56 7.89 14.23
C SER A 25 20.90 7.52 12.91
N SER A 26 21.37 6.43 12.28
CA SER A 26 20.68 5.87 11.12
C SER A 26 19.21 5.65 11.50
N ALA A 27 18.27 6.13 10.67
CA ALA A 27 16.83 5.93 10.87
C ALA A 27 16.43 4.44 11.03
N PHE A 28 17.35 3.56 10.67
CA PHE A 28 17.33 2.14 10.96
C PHE A 28 18.49 1.85 11.92
N GLY A 29 18.21 1.63 13.21
CA GLY A 29 19.19 1.13 14.17
C GLY A 29 19.69 -0.27 13.81
N SER A 30 20.66 -0.80 14.56
CA SER A 30 21.20 -2.17 14.36
C SER A 30 20.18 -3.29 14.57
N GLU A 31 18.98 -2.97 15.01
CA GLU A 31 17.89 -3.90 15.23
C GLU A 31 17.12 -4.08 13.91
N ARG A 32 17.54 -5.06 13.11
CA ARG A 32 16.76 -5.52 11.97
C ARG A 32 15.52 -6.22 12.51
N ILE A 33 14.34 -5.64 12.26
CA ILE A 33 13.06 -6.29 12.53
C ILE A 33 12.81 -7.30 11.40
N GLU A 34 13.60 -8.37 11.37
CA GLU A 34 13.41 -9.50 10.44
C GLU A 34 12.27 -10.36 10.98
N VAL A 35 11.05 -10.04 10.54
CA VAL A 35 9.86 -10.84 10.83
C VAL A 35 9.79 -11.97 9.80
N SER A 36 9.51 -13.18 10.28
CA SER A 36 9.23 -14.30 9.37
C SER A 36 8.00 -13.98 8.50
N ASP A 37 8.00 -14.45 7.25
CA ASP A 37 6.90 -14.22 6.31
C ASP A 37 5.56 -14.76 6.86
N ASP A 38 5.59 -15.85 7.64
CA ASP A 38 4.43 -16.41 8.33
C ASP A 38 3.86 -15.47 9.41
N GLU A 39 4.72 -14.87 10.22
CA GLU A 39 4.31 -13.94 11.27
C GLU A 39 3.81 -12.61 10.67
N ALA A 40 4.41 -12.17 9.57
CA ALA A 40 3.90 -11.04 8.78
C ALA A 40 2.54 -11.35 8.12
N ARG A 41 2.32 -12.57 7.61
CA ARG A 41 1.00 -13.01 7.12
C ARG A 41 -0.04 -13.15 8.21
N ALA A 42 0.38 -13.51 9.42
CA ALA A 42 -0.50 -13.66 10.58
C ALA A 42 -1.03 -12.33 11.13
N VAL A 43 -0.51 -11.18 10.69
CA VAL A 43 -1.05 -9.87 11.09
C VAL A 43 -1.42 -8.99 9.90
N SER A 44 -1.14 -9.42 8.66
CA SER A 44 -1.41 -8.61 7.48
C SER A 44 -2.83 -8.84 6.94
N PRO A 45 -3.67 -7.79 6.92
CA PRO A 45 -5.01 -7.86 6.35
C PRO A 45 -5.00 -8.28 4.88
N GLY A 46 -3.95 -7.91 4.14
CA GLY A 46 -3.77 -8.26 2.74
C GLY A 46 -3.64 -9.78 2.51
N ALA A 47 -2.97 -10.51 3.41
CA ALA A 47 -2.85 -11.96 3.29
C ALA A 47 -4.21 -12.65 3.51
N TRP A 48 -4.97 -12.22 4.52
CA TRP A 48 -6.28 -12.78 4.86
C TRP A 48 -7.36 -12.46 3.83
N LEU A 49 -7.41 -11.21 3.36
CA LEU A 49 -8.46 -10.73 2.48
C LEU A 49 -8.22 -11.11 1.01
N SER A 50 -7.03 -11.60 0.66
CA SER A 50 -6.70 -12.01 -0.71
C SER A 50 -7.65 -13.09 -1.25
N GLY A 51 -7.99 -14.10 -0.44
CA GLY A 51 -8.91 -15.16 -0.82
C GLY A 51 -10.36 -14.68 -0.95
N VAL A 52 -10.80 -13.83 -0.02
CA VAL A 52 -12.15 -13.24 -0.02
C VAL A 52 -12.35 -12.31 -1.22
N LYS A 53 -11.37 -11.43 -1.49
CA LYS A 53 -11.36 -10.57 -2.67
C LYS A 53 -11.47 -11.38 -3.95
N ARG A 54 -10.70 -12.47 -4.08
CA ARG A 54 -10.72 -13.30 -5.29
C ARG A 54 -12.08 -13.96 -5.53
N ARG A 55 -12.76 -14.38 -4.46
CA ARG A 55 -14.13 -14.93 -4.52
C ARG A 55 -15.13 -13.85 -4.94
N LEU A 56 -15.01 -12.63 -4.40
CA LEU A 56 -15.88 -11.50 -4.79
C LEU A 56 -15.64 -11.07 -6.23
N ASP A 57 -14.39 -11.00 -6.68
CA ASP A 57 -14.04 -10.64 -8.06
C ASP A 57 -14.60 -11.67 -9.06
N ASP A 58 -14.57 -12.97 -8.73
CA ASP A 58 -15.12 -14.05 -9.56
C ASP A 58 -16.66 -13.94 -9.68
N VAL A 59 -17.35 -13.75 -8.55
CA VAL A 59 -18.81 -13.54 -8.52
C VAL A 59 -19.21 -12.29 -9.29
N ALA A 60 -18.51 -11.18 -9.08
CA ALA A 60 -18.77 -9.92 -9.78
C ALA A 60 -18.53 -10.05 -11.28
N THR A 61 -17.47 -10.75 -11.68
CA THR A 61 -17.14 -11.02 -13.08
C THR A 61 -18.25 -11.84 -13.75
N ARG A 62 -18.72 -12.89 -13.07
CA ARG A 62 -19.80 -13.75 -13.55
C ARG A 62 -21.13 -13.01 -13.70
N LEU A 63 -21.48 -12.17 -12.73
CA LEU A 63 -22.68 -11.34 -12.79
C LEU A 63 -22.61 -10.25 -13.87
N THR A 64 -21.43 -9.66 -14.08
CA THR A 64 -21.26 -8.54 -15.03
C THR A 64 -21.14 -9.04 -16.47
N TYR A 65 -20.42 -10.14 -16.69
CA TYR A 65 -20.04 -10.62 -18.03
C TYR A 65 -20.70 -11.95 -18.43
N GLY A 66 -21.48 -12.60 -17.56
CA GLY A 66 -22.31 -13.76 -17.90
C GLY A 66 -21.56 -15.07 -18.19
N ARG A 67 -20.32 -15.24 -17.67
CA ARG A 67 -19.58 -16.51 -17.72
C ARG A 67 -19.63 -17.23 -16.38
#